data_AF-A0A940HHN3-F1
#
_entry.id   AF-A0A940HHN3-F1
#
_cell.length_a   1.000
_cell.length_b   1.000
_cell.length_c   1.000
_cell.angle_alpha   90.00
_cell.angle_beta   90.00
_cell.angle_gamma   90.00
#
_symmetry.space_group_name_H-M   'P 1'
#
loop_
_entity.id
_entity.type
_entity.pdbx_description
1 polymer ?
#
loop_
_entity_poly.entity_id
_entity_poly.type
_entity_poly.pdbx_seq_one_letter_code
_entity_poly.pdbx_strand_id
1 'polypeptide(L)'
;MPSPATEIEKRKDPYQAIRDFCRSYHHHEVQEMLWDWLVTALSRSNSLYDDGKERGSLFLLYENITLLIAAAYTVHLKQPAEQNTATPKAQPKNKKPRAKP
;
A
#
# COMPACT_ATOMS: atom_id res chain seq x y z
N MET A 1 -23.80 16.61 -14.98
CA MET A 1 -22.41 16.16 -15.17
C MET A 1 -21.68 16.37 -13.85
N PRO A 2 -21.39 15.33 -13.06
CA PRO A 2 -20.54 15.52 -11.88
C PRO A 2 -19.09 15.70 -12.33
N SER A 3 -18.44 16.71 -11.78
CA SER A 3 -17.03 17.06 -12.01
C SER A 3 -16.11 15.98 -11.42
N PRO A 4 -14.97 15.62 -12.06
CA PRO A 4 -14.09 14.51 -11.63
C PRO A 4 -13.36 14.74 -10.29
N ALA A 5 -13.64 15.82 -9.57
CA ALA A 5 -12.97 16.18 -8.32
C ALA A 5 -13.57 15.53 -7.05
N THR A 6 -14.72 14.85 -7.12
CA THR A 6 -15.48 14.48 -5.91
C THR A 6 -15.20 13.09 -5.31
N GLU A 7 -14.25 12.31 -5.81
CA GLU A 7 -14.01 10.95 -5.29
C GLU A 7 -12.82 10.83 -4.33
N ILE A 8 -11.86 11.76 -4.41
CA ILE A 8 -10.71 11.83 -3.48
C ILE A 8 -11.15 12.37 -2.10
N GLU A 9 -12.29 13.07 -2.03
CA GLU A 9 -12.79 13.72 -0.81
C GLU A 9 -13.69 12.86 0.09
N LYS A 10 -14.00 11.60 -0.28
CA LYS A 10 -14.55 10.67 0.71
C LYS A 10 -13.40 10.21 1.62
N ARG A 11 -13.12 11.04 2.63
CA ARG A 11 -12.11 10.83 3.68
C ARG A 11 -12.24 9.44 4.29
N LYS A 12 -11.63 8.44 3.66
CA LYS A 12 -11.22 7.22 4.33
C LYS A 12 -10.18 7.65 5.35
N ASP A 13 -10.29 7.12 6.56
CA ASP A 13 -9.24 7.20 7.57
C ASP A 13 -7.87 7.04 6.88
N PRO A 14 -6.90 7.98 7.05
CA PRO A 14 -5.62 7.92 6.36
C PRO A 14 -4.91 6.57 6.59
N TYR A 15 -5.10 5.95 7.76
CA TYR A 15 -4.59 4.61 8.02
C TYR A 15 -5.32 3.54 7.20
N GLN A 16 -6.62 3.69 6.96
CA GLN A 16 -7.37 2.79 6.08
C GLN A 16 -6.87 2.88 4.64
N ALA A 17 -6.60 4.07 4.12
CA ALA A 17 -6.05 4.23 2.77
C ALA A 17 -4.68 3.56 2.63
N ILE A 18 -3.80 3.72 3.62
CA ILE A 18 -2.50 3.04 3.68
C ILE A 18 -2.66 1.52 3.74
N ARG A 19 -3.58 1.01 4.58
CA ARG A 19 -3.87 -0.43 4.67
C ARG A 19 -4.38 -0.99 3.35
N ASP A 20 -5.34 -0.30 2.72
CA ASP A 20 -5.93 -0.73 1.44
C ASP A 20 -4.84 -0.79 0.36
N PHE A 21 -3.95 0.21 0.32
CA PHE A 21 -2.80 0.23 -0.59
C PHE A 21 -1.82 -0.91 -0.34
N CYS A 22 -1.33 -1.07 0.90
CA CYS A 22 -0.36 -2.12 1.26
C CYS A 22 -0.92 -3.55 1.15
N ARG A 23 -2.24 -3.72 1.10
CA ARG A 23 -2.90 -5.01 0.81
C ARG A 23 -3.02 -5.29 -0.69
N SER A 24 -3.16 -4.25 -1.49
CA SER A 24 -3.39 -4.36 -2.93
C SER A 24 -2.10 -4.53 -3.72
N TYR A 25 -0.99 -4.04 -3.18
CA TYR A 25 0.32 -4.12 -3.79
C TYR A 25 1.33 -4.67 -2.80
N HIS A 26 2.32 -5.43 -3.26
CA HIS A 26 3.48 -5.77 -2.46
C HIS A 26 4.52 -4.66 -2.53
N HIS A 27 5.27 -4.45 -1.43
CA HIS A 27 6.27 -3.38 -1.37
C HIS A 27 7.27 -3.45 -2.53
N HIS A 28 7.75 -4.65 -2.84
CA HIS A 28 8.69 -4.88 -3.95
C HIS A 28 8.11 -4.50 -5.31
N GLU A 29 6.86 -4.89 -5.61
CA GLU A 29 6.20 -4.58 -6.87
C GLU A 29 6.07 -3.06 -7.08
N VAL A 30 5.73 -2.34 -6.00
CA VAL A 30 5.65 -0.87 -6.07
C VAL A 30 7.01 -0.24 -6.35
N GLN A 31 8.08 -0.76 -5.76
CA GLN A 31 9.44 -0.28 -6.03
C GLN A 31 9.84 -0.53 -7.49
N GLU A 32 9.55 -1.71 -8.03
CA GLU A 32 9.82 -2.03 -9.44
C GLU A 32 9.02 -1.14 -10.39
N MET A 33 7.74 -0.93 -10.12
CA MET A 33 6.89 -0.04 -10.94
C MET A 33 7.38 1.41 -10.91
N LEU A 34 7.83 1.91 -9.76
CA LEU A 34 8.38 3.26 -9.66
C LEU A 34 9.71 3.40 -10.38
N TRP A 35 10.54 2.37 -10.32
CA TRP A 35 11.80 2.34 -11.06
C TRP A 35 11.55 2.35 -12.57
N ASP A 36 10.65 1.50 -13.05
CA ASP A 36 10.28 1.45 -14.47
C ASP A 36 9.69 2.78 -14.95
N TRP A 37 8.86 3.42 -14.12
CA TRP A 37 8.33 4.76 -14.38
C TRP A 37 9.45 5.80 -14.50
N LEU A 38 10.41 5.81 -13.58
CA LEU A 38 11.55 6.72 -13.62
C LEU A 38 12.39 6.49 -14.88
N VAL A 39 12.77 5.25 -15.17
CA VAL A 39 13.57 4.90 -16.35
C VAL A 39 12.85 5.29 -17.64
N THR A 40 11.55 5.01 -17.74
CA THR A 40 10.73 5.39 -18.89
C THR A 40 10.66 6.90 -19.07
N ALA A 41 10.47 7.65 -17.98
CA ALA A 41 10.45 9.11 -18.02
C ALA A 41 11.79 9.69 -18.49
N LEU A 42 12.92 9.11 -18.06
CA LEU A 42 14.27 9.57 -18.41
C LEU A 42 14.74 9.10 -19.80
N SER A 43 14.24 7.97 -20.30
CA SER A 43 14.67 7.40 -21.58
C SER A 43 13.96 8.06 -22.78
N ARG A 44 12.94 8.87 -22.53
CA ARG A 44 12.15 9.51 -23.58
C ARG A 44 12.91 10.71 -24.14
N SER A 45 13.32 10.65 -25.40
CA SER A 45 13.94 11.77 -26.12
C SER A 45 12.94 12.93 -26.32
N ASN A 46 13.41 14.18 -26.26
CA ASN A 46 12.59 15.39 -26.33
C ASN A 46 11.57 15.47 -25.18
N SER A 47 11.95 15.02 -23.99
CA SER A 47 11.11 15.10 -22.80
C SER A 47 11.38 16.39 -22.01
N LEU A 48 10.50 16.69 -21.06
CA LEU A 48 10.73 17.74 -20.06
C LEU A 48 11.98 17.47 -19.22
N TYR A 49 12.48 16.23 -19.19
CA TYR A 49 13.61 15.78 -18.39
C TYR A 49 14.93 15.72 -19.18
N ASP A 50 14.95 16.26 -20.40
CA ASP A 50 16.18 16.44 -21.18
C ASP A 50 17.08 17.50 -20.52
N ASP A 51 16.47 18.48 -19.84
CA ASP A 51 17.17 19.45 -19.00
C ASP A 51 17.66 18.83 -17.67
N GLY A 52 18.88 19.19 -17.27
CA GLY A 52 19.53 18.63 -16.08
C GLY A 52 18.82 18.99 -14.78
N LYS A 53 18.18 20.17 -14.71
CA LYS A 53 17.45 20.61 -13.51
C LYS A 53 16.16 19.81 -13.34
N GLU A 54 15.36 19.70 -14.39
CA GLU A 54 14.12 18.93 -14.38
C GLU A 54 14.38 17.45 -14.09
N ARG A 55 15.48 16.90 -14.63
CA ARG A 55 15.95 15.55 -14.30
C ARG A 55 16.26 15.40 -12.81
N GLY A 56 16.99 16.35 -12.23
CA GLY A 56 17.29 16.35 -10.79
C GLY A 56 16.02 16.43 -9.94
N SER A 57 15.06 17.26 -10.33
CA SER A 57 13.75 17.36 -9.67
C SER A 57 12.97 16.04 -9.73
N LEU A 58 12.99 15.34 -10.86
CA LEU A 58 12.36 14.03 -11.01
C LEU A 58 13.00 12.96 -10.10
N PHE A 59 14.33 12.93 -10.03
CA PHE A 59 15.05 12.03 -9.12
C PHE A 59 14.68 12.29 -7.65
N LEU A 60 14.67 13.55 -7.23
CA LEU A 60 14.29 13.91 -5.87
C LEU A 60 12.84 13.52 -5.55
N LEU A 61 11.93 13.66 -6.52
CA LEU A 61 10.55 13.21 -6.36
C LEU A 61 10.47 11.69 -6.20
N TYR A 62 11.20 10.93 -7.01
CA TYR A 62 11.28 9.48 -6.92
C TYR A 62 11.78 9.03 -5.53
N GLU A 63 12.83 9.66 -5.00
CA GLU A 63 13.37 9.36 -3.67
C GLU A 63 12.32 9.61 -2.58
N ASN A 64 11.64 10.75 -2.63
CA ASN A 64 10.60 11.12 -1.67
C ASN A 64 9.41 10.15 -1.71
N ILE A 65 8.97 9.75 -2.90
CA ILE A 65 7.87 8.77 -3.07
C ILE A 65 8.30 7.40 -2.50
N THR A 66 9.52 6.96 -2.80
CA THR A 66 10.06 5.70 -2.28
C THR A 66 10.10 5.69 -0.75
N LEU A 67 10.57 6.79 -0.14
CA LEU A 67 10.58 6.95 1.32
C LEU A 67 9.17 6.94 1.90
N LEU A 68 8.22 7.64 1.27
CA LEU A 68 6.83 7.70 1.71
C LEU A 68 6.18 6.31 1.69
N ILE A 69 6.44 5.51 0.65
CA ILE A 69 5.93 4.15 0.53
C ILE A 69 6.54 3.25 1.60
N ALA A 70 7.86 3.31 1.81
CA ALA A 70 8.52 2.56 2.87
C ALA A 70 7.96 2.90 4.26
N ALA A 71 7.69 4.19 4.51
CA ALA A 71 7.03 4.65 5.74
C ALA A 71 5.60 4.10 5.85
N ALA A 72 4.83 4.09 4.76
CA ALA A 72 3.46 3.55 4.72
C ALA A 72 3.43 2.05 5.06
N TYR A 73 4.33 1.24 4.50
CA TYR A 73 4.46 -0.19 4.87
C TYR A 73 4.91 -0.37 6.32
N THR A 74 5.80 0.48 6.82
CA THR A 74 6.21 0.44 8.23
C THR A 74 5.04 0.74 9.17
N VAL A 75 4.19 1.73 8.82
CA VAL A 75 2.96 2.03 9.57
C VAL A 75 2.00 0.85 9.52
N HIS A 76 1.83 0.23 8.35
CA HIS A 76 0.99 -0.96 8.18
C HIS A 76 1.44 -2.12 9.07
N LEU A 77 2.75 -2.39 9.14
CA LEU A 77 3.33 -3.48 9.94
C LEU A 77 3.29 -3.22 11.45
N LYS A 78 3.34 -1.95 11.88
CA LYS A 78 3.35 -1.57 13.31
C LYS A 78 1.96 -1.47 13.94
N GLN A 79 0.88 -1.57 13.17
CA GLN A 79 -0.45 -1.59 13.77
C GLN A 79 -0.70 -2.93 14.48
N PRO A 80 -0.93 -2.94 15.81
CA PRO A 80 -1.32 -4.15 16.50
C PRO A 80 -2.63 -4.67 15.90
N ALA A 81 -2.72 -5.98 15.76
CA ALA A 81 -3.85 -6.69 15.16
C ALA A 81 -5.13 -6.54 16.01
N GLU A 82 -5.76 -5.37 16.04
CA GLU A 82 -7.02 -5.12 16.77
C GLU A 82 -8.27 -5.26 15.87
N GLN A 83 -8.21 -6.05 14.79
CA GLN A 83 -9.39 -6.33 13.96
C GLN A 83 -9.57 -7.82 13.59
N ASN A 84 -9.04 -8.73 14.40
CA ASN A 84 -9.39 -10.16 14.32
C ASN A 84 -10.00 -10.70 15.61
N THR A 85 -10.98 -9.98 16.17
CA THR A 85 -11.96 -10.55 17.11
C THR A 85 -13.35 -9.99 16.82
N ALA A 86 -14.06 -10.63 15.87
CA ALA A 86 -15.45 -11.04 16.05
C ALA A 86 -16.10 -11.47 14.73
N THR A 87 -16.19 -12.78 14.52
CA THR A 87 -17.52 -13.35 14.29
C THR A 87 -17.68 -14.59 15.18
N PRO A 88 -18.68 -14.62 16.08
CA PRO A 88 -18.97 -15.75 16.96
C PRO A 88 -19.99 -16.73 16.33
N LYS A 89 -19.73 -18.04 16.45
CA LYS A 89 -20.62 -19.24 16.50
C LYS A 89 -19.75 -20.46 16.13
N ALA A 90 -19.57 -21.53 16.91
CA ALA A 90 -20.45 -22.20 17.87
C ALA A 90 -19.67 -22.86 19.03
N GLN A 91 -20.41 -23.08 20.12
CA GLN A 91 -20.02 -23.53 21.46
C GLN A 91 -19.78 -25.06 21.60
N PRO A 92 -19.32 -25.55 22.78
CA PRO A 92 -18.47 -26.73 22.97
C PRO A 92 -19.25 -28.01 23.34
N LYS A 93 -18.63 -29.20 23.18
CA LYS A 93 -18.95 -30.38 24.00
C LYS A 93 -17.69 -31.18 24.39
N ASN A 94 -17.61 -31.41 25.69
CA ASN A 94 -16.55 -32.02 26.49
C ASN A 94 -16.44 -33.56 26.29
N LYS A 95 -15.19 -34.06 26.36
CA LYS A 95 -14.66 -35.27 27.04
C LYS A 95 -15.23 -36.69 26.77
N LYS A 96 -14.31 -37.58 26.32
CA LYS A 96 -14.24 -39.07 26.32
C LYS A 96 -14.62 -39.72 27.69
N PRO A 97 -14.81 -41.07 27.85
CA PRO A 97 -14.32 -42.21 27.03
C PRO A 97 -15.34 -43.37 26.80
N ARG A 98 -15.02 -44.35 25.94
CA ARG A 98 -15.78 -45.62 25.88
C ARG A 98 -14.83 -46.81 26.00
N ALA A 99 -15.13 -47.66 26.97
CA ALA A 99 -14.45 -48.90 27.34
C ALA A 99 -14.59 -49.99 26.27
N LYS A 100 -13.58 -50.88 26.23
CA LYS A 100 -13.63 -52.17 25.52
C LYS A 100 -14.55 -53.15 26.25
N PRO A 101 -15.27 -54.02 25.52
CA PRO A 101 -15.45 -55.41 25.87
C PRO A 101 -14.38 -56.29 25.20
#